data_AF-A0A6A4MFK8-F1
#
_entry.id   AF-A0A6A4MFK8-F1
#
_cell.length_a   1.000
_cell.length_b   1.000
_cell.length_c   1.000
_cell.angle_alpha   90.00
_cell.angle_beta   90.00
_cell.angle_gamma   90.00
#
_symmetry.space_group_name_H-M   'P 1'
#
loop_
_entity.id
_entity.type
_entity.pdbx_description
1 polymer ?
#
loop_
_entity_poly.entity_id
_entity_poly.type
_entity_poly.pdbx_seq_one_letter_code
_entity_poly.pdbx_strand_id
1 'polypeptide(L)'
;MWKRNLRSPLSTLFHRQPLPSLSPLLNAHSPSPTHPLTTFPPFHSLPADQENRASDFPFHRFHYPRNLNLSWSKNFSSGIVVNQCWSCASVAAQTVPFLACENCRCVQPVDPSVDYFQIFGLEKQYVIEEDNLEGKYKNWQKKLHPDLVHSKSEKEKEFAAEQSARVIDAYRTLGDPLSRAIYVLKLEGVDVDEEETISEPELLAEILEIREAVEEAGDTQALSQIQTQIKEKFQHSSESFATAFQSRKFEEARASIRRMTYYKRVNEEIVKKL
;
A
#
# COMPACT_ATOMS: atom_id res chain seq x y z
N MET A 1 27.88 -13.54 -13.13
CA MET A 1 27.19 -14.86 -13.02
C MET A 1 26.46 -14.86 -11.69
N TRP A 2 25.14 -14.93 -11.69
CA TRP A 2 24.23 -15.48 -10.65
C TRP A 2 22.80 -15.23 -11.13
N LYS A 3 22.32 -16.10 -12.04
CA LYS A 3 20.89 -16.26 -12.29
C LYS A 3 20.44 -17.43 -11.41
N ARG A 4 19.82 -17.15 -10.26
CA ARG A 4 19.02 -18.15 -9.56
C ARG A 4 17.60 -18.05 -10.12
N ASN A 5 17.27 -18.95 -11.02
CA ASN A 5 15.91 -19.17 -11.47
C ASN A 5 15.08 -19.70 -10.29
N LEU A 6 14.30 -18.83 -9.67
CA LEU A 6 13.26 -19.18 -8.68
C LEU A 6 11.86 -19.14 -9.32
N ARG A 7 11.76 -19.69 -10.53
CA ARG A 7 10.48 -20.17 -11.08
C ARG A 7 10.25 -21.61 -10.61
N SER A 8 10.31 -21.87 -9.31
CA SER A 8 9.87 -23.14 -8.75
C SER A 8 8.35 -23.07 -8.56
N PRO A 9 7.56 -23.88 -9.29
CA PRO A 9 6.12 -23.95 -9.11
C PRO A 9 5.77 -24.38 -7.68
N LEU A 10 4.70 -23.84 -7.09
CA LEU A 10 4.19 -24.27 -5.78
C LEU A 10 3.75 -25.74 -5.81
N SER A 11 3.38 -26.23 -6.99
CA SER A 11 3.09 -27.64 -7.29
C SER A 11 4.24 -28.61 -6.99
N THR A 12 5.47 -28.15 -6.74
CA THR A 12 6.59 -29.03 -6.37
C THR A 12 6.52 -29.58 -4.94
N LEU A 13 5.64 -29.05 -4.08
CA LEU A 13 5.47 -29.54 -2.70
C LEU A 13 4.29 -30.52 -2.51
N PHE A 14 3.44 -30.66 -3.53
CA PHE A 14 2.31 -31.59 -3.53
C PHE A 14 2.50 -32.72 -4.56
N HIS A 15 3.70 -33.30 -4.64
CA HIS A 15 3.90 -34.52 -5.41
C HIS A 15 3.48 -35.73 -4.59
N ARG A 16 2.27 -36.25 -4.89
CA ARG A 16 1.79 -37.55 -4.41
C ARG A 16 2.82 -38.63 -4.77
N GLN A 17 3.36 -39.32 -3.76
CA GLN A 17 4.03 -40.59 -3.99
C GLN A 17 3.04 -41.58 -4.65
N PRO A 18 3.43 -42.30 -5.71
CA PRO A 18 2.57 -43.34 -6.26
C PRO A 18 2.54 -44.53 -5.29
N LEU A 19 1.34 -44.87 -4.82
CA LEU A 19 1.08 -46.11 -4.08
C LEU A 19 1.47 -47.33 -4.94
N PRO A 20 2.05 -48.39 -4.35
CA PRO A 20 2.42 -49.58 -5.10
C PRO A 20 1.18 -50.32 -5.62
N SER A 21 1.32 -50.82 -6.85
CA SER A 21 0.33 -51.53 -7.65
C SER A 21 -0.25 -52.76 -6.97
N LEU A 22 -1.58 -52.84 -6.90
CA LEU A 22 -2.33 -54.09 -6.80
C LEU A 22 -3.41 -54.10 -7.89
N SER A 23 -3.48 -55.19 -8.64
CA SER A 23 -4.50 -55.50 -9.64
C SER A 23 -4.91 -56.97 -9.46
N PRO A 24 -6.01 -57.45 -10.06
CA PRO A 24 -7.35 -56.85 -10.12
C PRO A 24 -8.43 -57.88 -9.75
N LEU A 25 -9.62 -57.45 -9.31
CA LEU A 25 -10.84 -58.25 -9.42
C LEU A 25 -12.02 -57.40 -9.88
N LEU A 26 -12.76 -57.96 -10.85
CA LEU A 26 -13.90 -57.43 -11.60
C LEU A 26 -15.11 -57.08 -10.70
N ASN A 27 -15.88 -56.05 -11.02
CA ASN A 27 -17.10 -56.15 -11.85
C ASN A 27 -17.85 -54.81 -12.01
N ALA A 28 -18.73 -54.77 -13.03
CA ALA A 28 -19.39 -53.64 -13.66
C ALA A 28 -20.44 -52.86 -12.84
N HIS A 29 -20.61 -51.56 -13.14
CA HIS A 29 -21.80 -50.96 -13.77
C HIS A 29 -21.72 -49.41 -13.78
N SER A 30 -21.97 -48.82 -14.95
CA SER A 30 -22.30 -47.39 -15.18
C SER A 30 -23.70 -47.05 -14.60
N PRO A 31 -24.06 -45.77 -14.34
CA PRO A 31 -24.28 -44.79 -15.39
C PRO A 31 -23.88 -43.33 -15.08
N SER A 32 -23.70 -42.54 -16.14
CA SER A 32 -23.58 -41.07 -16.17
C SER A 32 -24.85 -40.35 -15.65
N PRO A 33 -24.74 -39.09 -15.18
CA PRO A 33 -25.21 -38.00 -16.03
C PRO A 33 -24.42 -36.68 -15.95
N THR A 34 -24.70 -35.89 -16.99
CA THR A 34 -24.35 -34.52 -17.37
C THR A 34 -24.48 -33.44 -16.29
N HIS A 35 -23.57 -32.46 -16.27
CA HIS A 35 -23.86 -31.08 -15.83
C HIS A 35 -23.11 -30.03 -16.67
N PRO A 36 -23.65 -28.79 -16.81
CA PRO A 36 -23.27 -27.82 -17.82
C PRO A 36 -22.26 -26.77 -17.32
N LEU A 37 -21.66 -26.07 -18.29
CA LEU A 37 -20.84 -24.88 -18.15
C LEU A 37 -21.56 -23.80 -17.32
N THR A 38 -20.90 -23.30 -16.27
CA THR A 38 -21.40 -22.15 -15.49
C THR A 38 -20.40 -20.99 -15.59
N THR A 39 -20.86 -19.94 -16.24
CA THR A 39 -20.27 -18.60 -16.35
C THR A 39 -20.16 -17.95 -14.95
N PHE A 40 -18.98 -17.42 -14.59
CA PHE A 40 -18.79 -16.66 -13.35
C PHE A 40 -19.29 -15.21 -13.49
N PRO A 41 -20.13 -14.69 -12.57
CA PRO A 41 -20.58 -13.30 -12.57
C PRO A 41 -19.57 -12.36 -11.85
N PRO A 42 -19.67 -11.04 -12.06
CA PRO A 42 -18.80 -10.05 -11.42
C PRO A 42 -19.18 -9.85 -9.94
N PHE A 43 -18.17 -9.68 -9.08
CA PHE A 43 -18.36 -9.54 -7.63
C PHE A 43 -18.83 -8.13 -7.25
N HIS A 44 -20.05 -8.04 -6.71
CA HIS A 44 -20.57 -6.90 -5.96
C HIS A 44 -20.39 -7.08 -4.44
N SER A 45 -20.42 -5.94 -3.75
CA SER A 45 -19.94 -5.68 -2.39
C SER A 45 -20.96 -5.94 -1.25
N LEU A 46 -20.40 -6.14 -0.03
CA LEU A 46 -20.94 -5.87 1.34
C LEU A 46 -21.95 -6.89 1.96
N PRO A 47 -22.12 -6.98 3.31
CA PRO A 47 -21.82 -5.99 4.36
C PRO A 47 -21.10 -6.49 5.65
N ALA A 48 -20.88 -5.52 6.56
CA ALA A 48 -20.18 -5.54 7.85
C ALA A 48 -20.87 -6.35 8.97
N ASP A 49 -20.10 -7.01 9.87
CA ASP A 49 -19.82 -6.56 11.25
C ASP A 49 -19.17 -7.65 12.15
N GLN A 50 -18.40 -7.17 13.14
CA GLN A 50 -18.15 -7.71 14.50
C GLN A 50 -16.90 -8.55 14.89
N GLU A 51 -15.85 -7.82 15.32
CA GLU A 51 -15.04 -7.87 16.57
C GLU A 51 -14.68 -9.20 17.30
N ASN A 52 -13.36 -9.52 17.43
CA ASN A 52 -12.60 -9.49 18.71
C ASN A 52 -11.07 -9.82 18.66
N ARG A 53 -10.28 -8.96 19.35
CA ARG A 53 -8.99 -9.07 20.16
C ARG A 53 -7.97 -10.23 19.96
N ALA A 54 -6.64 -10.07 20.07
CA ALA A 54 -5.72 -9.15 20.79
C ALA A 54 -4.29 -9.16 20.14
N SER A 55 -3.43 -8.11 20.15
CA SER A 55 -2.55 -7.63 21.25
C SER A 55 -1.74 -6.39 20.74
N ASP A 56 -1.86 -5.23 21.38
CA ASP A 56 -0.87 -4.56 22.26
C ASP A 56 -0.09 -3.39 21.61
N PHE A 57 -0.68 -2.18 21.65
CA PHE A 57 -0.06 -0.88 22.01
C PHE A 57 -1.18 0.19 22.07
N PRO A 58 -1.24 1.08 23.09
CA PRO A 58 -2.42 1.92 23.34
C PRO A 58 -2.41 3.17 22.45
N PHE A 59 -3.05 3.10 21.28
CA PHE A 59 -3.40 4.29 20.50
C PHE A 59 -4.80 4.75 20.90
N HIS A 60 -4.90 5.90 21.56
CA HIS A 60 -6.17 6.62 21.69
C HIS A 60 -6.66 7.01 20.29
N ARG A 61 -7.78 6.40 19.90
CA ARG A 61 -8.50 6.62 18.65
C ARG A 61 -9.14 8.01 18.65
N PHE A 62 -8.42 9.03 18.23
CA PHE A 62 -9.02 10.33 17.92
C PHE A 62 -9.73 10.24 16.57
N HIS A 63 -11.05 10.10 16.61
CA HIS A 63 -11.92 10.22 15.45
C HIS A 63 -11.94 11.68 14.98
N TYR A 64 -11.28 11.99 13.87
CA TYR A 64 -11.55 13.20 13.11
C TYR A 64 -12.79 12.96 12.23
N PRO A 65 -13.87 13.75 12.37
CA PRO A 65 -15.02 13.63 11.50
C PRO A 65 -14.65 14.14 10.09
N ARG A 66 -14.73 13.24 9.11
CA ARG A 66 -14.62 13.52 7.69
C ARG A 66 -15.99 13.96 7.19
N ASN A 67 -16.24 15.25 7.03
CA ASN A 67 -17.21 15.83 6.07
C ASN A 67 -17.31 17.34 6.26
N LEU A 68 -16.71 18.13 5.36
CA LEU A 68 -17.23 19.45 5.01
C LEU A 68 -16.97 19.71 3.51
N ASN A 69 -18.08 19.80 2.79
CA ASN A 69 -18.20 20.14 1.39
C ASN A 69 -18.06 21.68 1.30
N LEU A 70 -17.00 22.21 0.69
CA LEU A 70 -16.89 23.66 0.48
C LEU A 70 -16.59 23.98 -0.99
N SER A 71 -17.58 24.62 -1.60
CA SER A 71 -17.52 25.28 -2.91
C SER A 71 -16.48 26.41 -2.89
N TRP A 72 -15.43 26.29 -3.70
CA TRP A 72 -14.42 27.33 -3.89
C TRP A 72 -14.75 28.17 -5.12
N SER A 73 -15.10 29.44 -4.90
CA SER A 73 -15.29 30.44 -5.95
C SER A 73 -13.95 30.80 -6.60
N LYS A 74 -13.82 30.55 -7.91
CA LYS A 74 -12.63 30.85 -8.71
C LYS A 74 -12.52 32.35 -9.00
N ASN A 75 -11.47 32.99 -8.50
CA ASN A 75 -10.91 34.19 -9.11
C ASN A 75 -9.41 33.94 -9.32
N PHE A 76 -9.02 33.78 -10.58
CA PHE A 76 -7.65 33.51 -10.99
C PHE A 76 -6.99 34.84 -11.36
N SER A 77 -5.90 35.16 -10.69
CA SER A 77 -4.98 36.22 -11.10
C SER A 77 -3.57 35.66 -10.99
N SER A 78 -2.88 35.61 -12.13
CA SER A 78 -1.52 35.13 -12.27
C SER A 78 -0.56 36.05 -11.52
N GLY A 79 -0.22 35.67 -10.29
CA GLY A 79 0.83 36.28 -9.49
C GLY A 79 1.78 35.20 -9.00
N ILE A 80 3.08 35.50 -9.00
CA ILE A 80 4.11 34.71 -8.33
C ILE A 80 3.59 34.36 -6.93
N VAL A 81 3.51 33.06 -6.59
CA VAL A 81 3.01 32.60 -5.29
C VAL A 81 4.04 33.00 -4.24
N VAL A 82 3.89 34.19 -3.68
CA VAL A 82 4.72 34.64 -2.58
C VAL A 82 4.20 33.92 -1.34
N ASN A 83 4.97 32.94 -0.84
CA ASN A 83 4.67 32.23 0.40
C ASN A 83 4.79 33.19 1.60
N GLN A 84 3.75 33.99 1.82
CA GLN A 84 3.62 34.92 2.94
C GLN A 84 2.92 34.24 4.09
N CYS A 85 3.42 34.50 5.31
CA CYS A 85 2.76 34.04 6.52
C CYS A 85 1.37 34.67 6.66
N TRP A 86 0.33 33.85 6.84
CA TRP A 86 -1.05 34.32 7.00
C TRP A 86 -1.27 35.20 8.25
N SER A 87 -0.37 35.14 9.23
CA SER A 87 -0.48 35.89 10.49
C SER A 87 0.39 37.15 10.51
N CYS A 88 1.68 37.05 10.13
CA CYS A 88 2.62 38.18 10.22
C CYS A 88 3.09 38.74 8.87
N ALA A 89 2.59 38.21 7.75
CA ALA A 89 2.93 38.61 6.38
C ALA A 89 4.42 38.52 6.01
N SER A 90 5.26 37.89 6.84
CA SER A 90 6.67 37.66 6.50
C SER A 90 6.78 36.78 5.25
N VAL A 91 7.62 37.18 4.30
CA VAL A 91 7.96 36.39 3.11
C VAL A 91 8.98 35.33 3.51
N ALA A 92 8.68 34.04 3.29
CA ALA A 92 9.64 32.97 3.54
C ALA A 92 10.83 33.12 2.58
N ALA A 93 12.04 33.31 3.13
CA ALA A 93 13.24 33.59 2.34
C ALA A 93 13.77 32.35 1.61
N GLN A 94 13.56 31.14 2.14
CA GLN A 94 13.96 29.88 1.53
C GLN A 94 12.97 28.77 1.89
N THR A 95 12.63 27.97 0.88
CA THR A 95 11.63 26.90 0.88
C THR A 95 12.03 25.73 1.78
N VAL A 96 11.46 25.68 2.97
CA VAL A 96 11.07 24.41 3.60
C VAL A 96 9.58 24.54 3.90
N PRO A 97 8.72 24.17 2.94
CA PRO A 97 7.30 24.51 2.99
C PRO A 97 6.57 23.49 3.86
N PHE A 98 6.84 23.51 5.16
CA PHE A 98 5.99 22.78 6.07
C PHE A 98 6.07 23.39 7.47
N LEU A 99 4.88 23.55 8.06
CA LEU A 99 4.59 23.75 9.47
C LEU A 99 4.53 25.12 10.12
N ALA A 100 5.58 25.94 10.15
CA ALA A 100 5.54 27.13 11.01
C ALA A 100 6.26 28.31 10.40
N CYS A 101 5.71 29.49 10.61
CA CYS A 101 6.39 30.73 10.25
C CYS A 101 7.63 30.90 11.14
N GLU A 102 8.81 31.10 10.54
CA GLU A 102 10.05 31.33 11.31
C GLU A 102 9.99 32.59 12.18
N ASN A 103 9.23 33.60 11.75
CA ASN A 103 9.11 34.88 12.43
C ASN A 103 8.11 34.85 13.60
N CYS A 104 6.88 34.38 13.38
CA CYS A 104 5.82 34.40 14.40
C CYS A 104 5.42 33.03 14.96
N ARG A 105 6.03 31.94 14.47
CA ARG A 105 5.78 30.54 14.88
C ARG A 105 4.33 30.07 14.76
N CYS A 106 3.48 30.78 14.02
CA CYS A 106 2.13 30.31 13.79
C CYS A 106 2.13 29.15 12.78
N VAL A 107 1.20 28.21 12.97
CA VAL A 107 1.06 27.04 12.11
C VAL A 107 0.64 27.48 10.72
N GLN A 108 1.36 27.06 9.68
CA GLN A 108 1.06 27.42 8.29
C GLN A 108 0.09 26.42 7.64
N PRO A 109 -0.69 26.86 6.62
CA PRO A 109 -1.54 25.97 5.84
C PRO A 109 -0.72 24.92 5.08
N VAL A 110 -1.34 23.79 4.76
CA VAL A 110 -0.71 22.73 3.94
C VAL A 110 -0.56 23.23 2.50
N ASP A 111 0.66 23.20 1.98
CA ASP A 111 0.91 23.39 0.55
C ASP A 111 0.77 22.04 -0.17
N PRO A 112 -0.25 21.86 -1.04
CA PRO A 112 -0.47 20.59 -1.74
C PRO A 112 0.62 20.25 -2.76
N SER A 113 1.43 21.22 -3.18
CA SER A 113 2.52 21.02 -4.15
C SER A 113 3.72 20.29 -3.54
N VAL A 114 3.79 20.23 -2.21
CA VAL A 114 4.85 19.56 -1.47
C VAL A 114 4.65 18.05 -1.51
N ASP A 115 5.65 17.36 -2.05
CA ASP A 115 5.67 15.91 -2.10
C ASP A 115 6.06 15.29 -0.76
N TYR A 116 5.76 13.99 -0.59
CA TYR A 116 5.98 13.28 0.67
C TYR A 116 7.46 13.17 1.03
N PHE A 117 8.36 13.10 0.05
CA PHE A 117 9.79 13.07 0.31
C PHE A 117 10.26 14.41 0.88
N GLN A 118 9.77 15.52 0.35
CA GLN A 118 10.05 16.87 0.88
C GLN A 118 9.54 17.06 2.31
N ILE A 119 8.37 16.52 2.67
CA ILE A 119 7.84 16.58 4.06
C ILE A 119 8.83 15.96 5.04
N PHE A 120 9.45 14.85 4.67
CA PHE A 120 10.44 14.20 5.50
C PHE A 120 11.86 14.71 5.23
N GLY A 121 12.11 15.56 4.22
CA GLY A 121 13.47 15.92 3.81
C GLY A 121 14.28 14.68 3.43
N LEU A 122 13.70 13.82 2.61
CA LEU A 122 14.30 12.63 2.02
C LEU A 122 14.56 12.85 0.53
N GLU A 123 15.50 12.10 -0.03
CA GLU A 123 15.70 12.06 -1.48
C GLU A 123 14.55 11.30 -2.15
N LYS A 124 14.20 11.69 -3.38
CA LYS A 124 13.12 11.09 -4.18
C LYS A 124 13.56 9.75 -4.76
N GLN A 125 13.62 8.74 -3.92
CA GLN A 125 14.04 7.40 -4.30
C GLN A 125 13.10 6.33 -3.73
N TYR A 126 13.01 5.20 -4.43
CA TYR A 126 12.20 4.08 -3.97
C TYR A 126 12.77 3.42 -2.70
N VAL A 127 14.10 3.24 -2.66
CA VAL A 127 14.77 2.62 -1.52
C VAL A 127 14.91 3.67 -0.41
N ILE A 128 14.20 3.47 0.70
CA ILE A 128 14.24 4.33 1.89
C ILE A 128 14.66 3.45 3.05
N GLU A 129 15.62 3.93 3.84
CA GLU A 129 16.00 3.31 5.11
C GLU A 129 14.88 3.55 6.15
N GLU A 130 14.31 2.48 6.69
CA GLU A 130 13.12 2.53 7.54
C GLU A 130 13.33 3.33 8.83
N ASP A 131 14.49 3.19 9.46
CA ASP A 131 14.87 3.92 10.68
C ASP A 131 14.88 5.44 10.48
N ASN A 132 15.21 5.89 9.26
CA ASN A 132 15.26 7.29 8.90
C ASN A 132 13.85 7.89 8.82
N LEU A 133 12.89 7.13 8.26
CA LEU A 133 11.51 7.57 8.09
C LEU A 133 10.76 7.60 9.43
N GLU A 134 10.87 6.56 10.25
CA GLU A 134 10.16 6.45 11.53
C GLU A 134 10.61 7.54 12.53
N GLY A 135 11.92 7.79 12.60
CA GLY A 135 12.47 8.86 13.45
C GLY A 135 11.95 10.25 13.06
N LYS A 136 11.89 10.55 11.75
CA LYS A 136 11.34 11.82 11.24
C LYS A 136 9.83 11.92 11.50
N TYR A 137 9.08 10.83 11.35
CA TYR A 137 7.65 10.78 11.68
C TYR A 137 7.38 11.07 13.16
N LYS A 138 8.12 10.42 14.08
CA LYS A 138 8.01 10.69 15.53
C LYS A 138 8.31 12.15 15.85
N ASN A 139 9.29 12.76 15.17
CA ASN A 139 9.59 14.18 15.32
C ASN A 139 8.45 15.09 14.83
N TRP A 140 7.72 14.69 13.79
CA TRP A 140 6.54 15.43 13.34
C TRP A 140 5.37 15.30 14.29
N GLN A 141 5.08 14.10 14.81
CA GLN A 141 4.02 13.91 15.79
C GLN A 141 4.23 14.78 17.04
N LYS A 142 5.47 14.92 17.51
CA LYS A 142 5.83 15.82 18.62
C LYS A 142 5.64 17.31 18.33
N LYS A 143 5.43 17.72 17.08
CA LYS A 143 5.20 19.13 16.70
C LYS A 143 3.72 19.42 16.40
N LEU A 144 2.99 18.40 15.96
CA LEU A 144 1.61 18.51 15.45
C LEU A 144 0.55 17.88 16.36
N HIS A 145 0.96 17.31 17.49
CA HIS A 145 0.01 16.66 18.39
C HIS A 145 -1.09 17.65 18.83
N PRO A 146 -2.37 17.26 18.81
CA PRO A 146 -3.48 18.11 19.24
C PRO A 146 -3.28 18.76 20.61
N ASP A 147 -2.68 18.01 21.55
CA ASP A 147 -2.36 18.49 22.90
C ASP A 147 -1.33 19.62 22.92
N LEU A 148 -0.53 19.81 21.87
CA LEU A 148 0.44 20.92 21.81
C LEU A 148 -0.16 22.17 21.18
N VAL A 149 -1.26 22.02 20.43
CA VAL A 149 -1.97 23.10 19.76
C VAL A 149 -3.30 23.43 20.42
N HIS A 150 -3.67 22.76 21.53
CA HIS A 150 -4.95 22.99 22.21
C HIS A 150 -5.13 24.44 22.66
N SER A 151 -4.04 25.15 22.98
CA SER A 151 -4.03 26.53 23.45
C SER A 151 -3.88 27.55 22.32
N LYS A 152 -3.82 27.10 21.07
CA LYS A 152 -3.68 27.95 19.88
C LYS A 152 -5.02 28.47 19.41
N SER A 153 -4.98 29.42 18.48
CA SER A 153 -6.17 29.92 17.80
C SER A 153 -6.87 28.78 17.02
N GLU A 154 -8.18 28.90 16.79
CA GLU A 154 -8.94 27.86 16.09
C GLU A 154 -8.37 27.59 14.68
N LYS A 155 -7.99 28.65 13.98
CA LYS A 155 -7.35 28.58 12.67
C LYS A 155 -6.00 27.83 12.70
N GLU A 156 -5.19 28.01 13.74
CA GLU A 156 -3.96 27.23 13.91
C GLU A 156 -4.23 25.76 14.22
N LYS A 157 -5.30 25.44 14.95
CA LYS A 157 -5.70 24.05 15.22
C LYS A 157 -6.16 23.35 13.95
N GLU A 158 -6.94 24.03 13.10
CA GLU A 158 -7.36 23.54 11.79
C GLU A 158 -6.14 23.22 10.92
N PHE A 159 -5.22 24.18 10.77
CA PHE A 159 -3.99 23.96 10.00
C PHE A 159 -3.12 22.85 10.60
N ALA A 160 -3.00 22.77 11.92
CA ALA A 160 -2.26 21.68 12.56
C ALA A 160 -2.89 20.30 12.29
N ALA A 161 -4.22 20.20 12.29
CA ALA A 161 -4.92 18.97 11.96
C ALA A 161 -4.68 18.56 10.50
N GLU A 162 -4.77 19.50 9.55
CA GLU A 162 -4.49 19.25 8.13
C GLU A 162 -3.03 18.80 7.91
N GLN A 163 -2.07 19.47 8.55
CA GLN A 163 -0.65 19.13 8.48
C GLN A 163 -0.39 17.74 9.07
N SER A 164 -1.04 17.42 10.20
CA SER A 164 -0.93 16.11 10.84
C SER A 164 -1.45 15.00 9.93
N ALA A 165 -2.63 15.19 9.33
CA ALA A 165 -3.19 14.25 8.36
C ALA A 165 -2.22 14.04 7.18
N ARG A 166 -1.66 15.13 6.62
CA ARG A 166 -0.71 15.06 5.51
C ARG A 166 0.58 14.29 5.88
N VAL A 167 1.11 14.47 7.08
CA VAL A 167 2.28 13.72 7.58
C VAL A 167 1.95 12.25 7.75
N ILE A 168 0.77 11.91 8.28
CA ILE A 168 0.34 10.52 8.47
C ILE A 168 0.21 9.83 7.10
N ASP A 169 -0.40 10.50 6.12
CA ASP A 169 -0.55 9.98 4.76
C ASP A 169 0.82 9.78 4.10
N ALA A 170 1.73 10.75 4.26
CA ALA A 170 3.09 10.66 3.77
C ALA A 170 3.84 9.47 4.40
N TYR A 171 3.73 9.31 5.74
CA TYR A 171 4.36 8.22 6.47
C TYR A 171 3.84 6.86 6.01
N ARG A 172 2.52 6.69 5.92
CA ARG A 172 1.89 5.45 5.46
C ARG A 172 2.29 5.11 4.03
N THR A 173 2.28 6.11 3.15
CA THR A 173 2.61 5.92 1.73
C THR A 173 4.08 5.55 1.55
N LEU A 174 5.00 6.26 2.20
CA LEU A 174 6.43 5.99 2.09
C LEU A 174 6.86 4.74 2.88
N GLY A 175 6.14 4.38 3.95
CA GLY A 175 6.43 3.18 4.74
C GLY A 175 6.14 1.89 3.96
N ASP A 176 4.97 1.79 3.33
CA ASP A 176 4.55 0.59 2.59
C ASP A 176 5.22 0.51 1.20
N PRO A 177 5.98 -0.55 0.88
CA PRO A 177 6.70 -0.66 -0.40
C PRO A 177 5.81 -0.58 -1.65
N LEU A 178 4.57 -1.07 -1.58
CA LEU A 178 3.61 -0.99 -2.68
C LEU A 178 3.10 0.44 -2.88
N SER A 179 2.61 1.06 -1.81
CA SER A 179 2.11 2.44 -1.85
C SER A 179 3.21 3.42 -2.28
N ARG A 180 4.44 3.18 -1.83
CA ARG A 180 5.63 3.94 -2.24
C ARG A 180 5.93 3.77 -3.72
N ALA A 181 5.85 2.55 -4.25
CA ALA A 181 6.09 2.26 -5.67
C ALA A 181 5.10 3.01 -6.57
N ILE A 182 3.81 2.97 -6.21
CA ILE A 182 2.75 3.72 -6.91
C ILE A 182 3.01 5.22 -6.82
N TYR A 183 3.37 5.71 -5.63
CA TYR A 183 3.63 7.12 -5.41
C TYR A 183 4.81 7.66 -6.23
N VAL A 184 5.94 6.95 -6.25
CA VAL A 184 7.11 7.42 -7.04
C VAL A 184 6.84 7.41 -8.54
N LEU A 185 6.09 6.43 -9.07
CA LEU A 185 5.67 6.46 -10.47
C LEU A 185 4.73 7.63 -10.77
N LYS A 186 3.81 7.93 -9.86
CA LYS A 186 2.92 9.09 -10.00
C LYS A 186 3.71 10.41 -10.07
N LEU A 187 4.81 10.53 -9.33
CA LEU A 187 5.69 11.70 -9.40
C LEU A 187 6.41 11.82 -10.76
N GLU A 188 6.64 10.70 -11.45
CA GLU A 188 7.16 10.67 -12.83
C GLU A 188 6.06 10.89 -13.90
N GLY A 189 4.82 11.15 -13.49
CA GLY A 189 3.67 11.33 -14.38
C GLY A 189 3.07 10.04 -14.92
N VAL A 190 3.44 8.90 -14.34
CA VAL A 190 2.93 7.56 -14.70
C VAL A 190 1.85 7.18 -13.70
N ASP A 191 0.60 7.24 -14.13
CA ASP A 191 -0.52 6.78 -13.31
C ASP A 191 -0.62 5.25 -13.32
N VAL A 192 -0.99 4.67 -12.18
CA VAL A 192 -1.15 3.22 -12.03
C VAL A 192 -2.52 2.97 -11.41
N ASP A 193 -3.35 2.26 -12.14
CA ASP A 193 -4.65 1.82 -11.65
C ASP A 193 -4.48 0.46 -10.94
N GLU A 194 -4.73 0.43 -9.63
CA GLU A 194 -4.67 -0.79 -8.82
C GLU A 194 -5.84 -1.76 -9.10
N GLU A 195 -6.89 -1.28 -9.76
CA GLU A 195 -8.07 -2.05 -10.18
C GLU A 195 -7.97 -2.53 -11.64
N GLU A 196 -6.87 -2.20 -12.32
CA GLU A 196 -6.65 -2.62 -13.70
C GLU A 196 -6.74 -4.15 -13.83
N THR A 197 -7.50 -4.61 -14.82
CA THR A 197 -7.69 -6.04 -15.07
C THR A 197 -6.37 -6.70 -15.43
N ILE A 198 -5.99 -7.70 -14.64
CA ILE A 198 -4.79 -8.50 -14.89
C ILE A 198 -4.99 -9.31 -16.17
N SER A 199 -4.25 -8.94 -17.21
CA SER A 199 -4.32 -9.58 -18.53
C SER A 199 -3.08 -10.43 -18.86
N GLU A 200 -2.06 -10.41 -17.99
CA GLU A 200 -0.80 -11.15 -18.17
C GLU A 200 -1.02 -12.66 -17.91
N PRO A 201 -0.91 -13.54 -18.92
CA PRO A 201 -1.23 -14.97 -18.74
C PRO A 201 -0.34 -15.68 -17.71
N GLU A 202 0.95 -15.30 -17.64
CA GLU A 202 1.88 -15.85 -16.63
C GLU A 202 1.42 -15.49 -15.21
N LEU A 203 0.98 -14.25 -14.98
CA LEU A 203 0.50 -13.80 -13.68
C LEU A 203 -0.85 -14.46 -13.35
N LEU A 204 -1.76 -14.59 -14.31
CA LEU A 204 -3.04 -15.28 -14.10
C LEU A 204 -2.85 -16.74 -13.67
N ALA A 205 -1.94 -17.47 -14.32
CA ALA A 205 -1.63 -18.85 -13.94
C ALA A 205 -1.08 -18.93 -12.52
N GLU A 206 -0.16 -18.04 -12.16
CA GLU A 206 0.39 -17.94 -10.81
C GLU A 206 -0.68 -17.60 -9.75
N ILE A 207 -1.61 -16.70 -10.09
CA ILE A 207 -2.73 -16.32 -9.23
C ILE A 207 -3.62 -17.52 -8.90
N LEU A 208 -3.92 -18.34 -9.91
CA LEU A 208 -4.74 -19.54 -9.76
C LEU A 208 -4.02 -20.56 -8.88
N GLU A 209 -2.75 -20.85 -9.16
CA GLU A 209 -1.95 -21.81 -8.38
C GLU A 209 -1.86 -21.41 -6.90
N ILE A 210 -1.65 -20.12 -6.62
CA ILE A 210 -1.60 -19.61 -5.24
C ILE A 210 -2.95 -19.76 -4.54
N ARG A 211 -4.06 -19.45 -5.23
CA ARG A 211 -5.41 -19.55 -4.65
C ARG A 211 -5.77 -21.00 -4.33
N GLU A 212 -5.50 -21.92 -5.25
CA GLU A 212 -5.68 -23.36 -5.01
C GLU A 212 -4.89 -23.81 -3.78
N ALA A 213 -3.61 -23.44 -3.67
CA ALA A 213 -2.80 -23.77 -2.50
C ALA A 213 -3.38 -23.22 -1.18
N VAL A 214 -3.92 -22.00 -1.19
CA VAL A 214 -4.56 -21.37 -0.02
C VAL A 214 -5.92 -22.01 0.34
N GLU A 215 -6.62 -22.59 -0.64
CA GLU A 215 -7.87 -23.33 -0.42
C GLU A 215 -7.62 -24.76 0.07
N GLU A 216 -6.59 -25.43 -0.44
CA GLU A 216 -6.20 -26.80 -0.06
C GLU A 216 -5.43 -26.88 1.26
N ALA A 217 -4.98 -25.75 1.80
CA ALA A 217 -4.28 -25.69 3.08
C ALA A 217 -5.17 -26.21 4.22
N GLY A 218 -4.87 -27.41 4.71
CA GLY A 218 -5.66 -28.10 5.74
C GLY A 218 -5.40 -27.64 7.18
N ASP A 219 -4.35 -26.86 7.43
CA ASP A 219 -3.98 -26.36 8.75
C ASP A 219 -3.27 -25.00 8.72
N THR A 220 -3.08 -24.40 9.90
CA THR A 220 -2.41 -23.10 10.07
C THR A 220 -0.91 -23.15 9.74
N GLN A 221 -0.28 -24.33 9.81
CA GLN A 221 1.12 -24.51 9.47
C GLN A 221 1.34 -24.39 7.96
N ALA A 222 0.50 -25.05 7.15
CA ALA A 222 0.48 -24.94 5.70
C ALA A 222 0.20 -23.50 5.25
N LEU A 223 -0.79 -22.83 5.87
CA LEU A 223 -1.08 -21.42 5.59
C LEU A 223 0.12 -20.51 5.90
N SER A 224 0.83 -20.75 7.01
CA SER A 224 2.03 -19.97 7.37
C SER A 224 3.20 -20.18 6.38
N GLN A 225 3.35 -21.40 5.85
CA GLN A 225 4.34 -21.68 4.79
C GLN A 225 4.01 -20.93 3.50
N ILE A 226 2.74 -20.97 3.07
CA ILE A 226 2.28 -20.20 1.91
C ILE A 226 2.47 -18.70 2.16
N GLN A 227 2.13 -18.20 3.36
CA GLN A 227 2.34 -16.80 3.71
C GLN A 227 3.81 -16.38 3.54
N THR A 228 4.76 -17.24 3.93
CA THR A 228 6.19 -16.99 3.80
C THR A 228 6.59 -16.88 2.32
N GLN A 229 6.11 -17.79 1.47
CA GLN A 229 6.39 -17.76 0.02
C GLN A 229 5.79 -16.52 -0.66
N ILE A 230 4.59 -16.10 -0.25
CA ILE A 230 3.96 -14.86 -0.76
C ILE A 230 4.77 -13.63 -0.35
N LYS A 231 5.28 -13.57 0.88
CA LYS A 231 6.17 -12.49 1.33
C LYS A 231 7.47 -12.45 0.53
N GLU A 232 8.07 -13.61 0.24
CA GLU A 232 9.28 -13.69 -0.60
C GLU A 232 9.00 -13.21 -2.04
N LYS A 233 7.89 -13.63 -2.65
CA LYS A 233 7.47 -13.17 -3.99
C LYS A 233 7.19 -11.67 -4.03
N PHE A 234 6.57 -11.13 -2.98
CA PHE A 234 6.37 -9.69 -2.82
C PHE A 234 7.70 -8.94 -2.77
N GLN A 235 8.64 -9.41 -1.95
CA GLN A 235 9.97 -8.81 -1.84
C GLN A 235 10.73 -8.85 -3.17
N HIS A 236 10.68 -9.97 -3.88
CA HIS A 236 11.30 -10.08 -5.20
C HIS A 236 10.69 -9.12 -6.23
N SER A 237 9.37 -8.92 -6.19
CA SER A 237 8.68 -7.97 -7.07
C SER A 237 9.02 -6.52 -6.72
N SER A 238 9.21 -6.21 -5.43
CA SER A 238 9.70 -4.92 -4.94
C SER A 238 11.11 -4.61 -5.44
N GLU A 239 12.02 -5.59 -5.43
CA GLU A 239 13.38 -5.45 -5.97
C GLU A 239 13.38 -5.28 -7.50
N SER A 240 12.50 -6.02 -8.18
CA SER A 240 12.29 -5.89 -9.63
C SER A 240 11.77 -4.50 -9.98
N PHE A 241 10.82 -3.97 -9.20
CA PHE A 241 10.33 -2.61 -9.32
C PHE A 241 11.47 -1.60 -9.17
N ALA A 242 12.30 -1.72 -8.12
CA ALA A 242 13.42 -0.81 -7.88
C ALA A 242 14.37 -0.75 -9.09
N THR A 243 14.70 -1.92 -9.66
CA THR A 243 15.57 -2.04 -10.83
C THR A 243 14.95 -1.43 -12.08
N ALA A 244 13.66 -1.72 -12.33
CA ALA A 244 12.92 -1.18 -13.47
C ALA A 244 12.77 0.34 -13.38
N PHE A 245 12.46 0.86 -12.19
CA PHE A 245 12.33 2.29 -11.91
C PHE A 245 13.66 3.02 -12.13
N GLN A 246 14.77 2.51 -11.60
CA GLN A 246 16.10 3.08 -11.82
C GLN A 246 16.49 3.10 -13.30
N SER A 247 16.06 2.09 -14.06
CA SER A 247 16.29 1.98 -15.50
C SER A 247 15.28 2.77 -16.35
N ARG A 248 14.33 3.50 -15.74
CA ARG A 248 13.21 4.21 -16.39
C ARG A 248 12.33 3.33 -17.28
N LYS A 249 12.20 2.06 -16.94
CA LYS A 249 11.35 1.10 -17.65
C LYS A 249 9.98 1.02 -16.98
N PHE A 250 9.15 2.02 -17.23
CA PHE A 250 7.90 2.21 -16.49
C PHE A 250 6.87 1.08 -16.71
N GLU A 251 6.84 0.44 -17.89
CA GLU A 251 5.96 -0.71 -18.11
C GLU A 251 6.40 -1.95 -17.30
N GLU A 252 7.70 -2.20 -17.18
CA GLU A 252 8.22 -3.26 -16.30
C GLU A 252 7.90 -2.93 -14.83
N ALA A 253 8.03 -1.66 -14.42
CA ALA A 253 7.69 -1.20 -13.08
C ALA A 253 6.19 -1.34 -12.77
N ARG A 254 5.30 -1.02 -13.72
CA ARG A 254 3.85 -1.27 -13.61
C ARG A 254 3.55 -2.75 -13.44
N ALA A 255 4.19 -3.61 -14.22
CA ALA A 255 4.03 -5.06 -14.11
C ALA A 255 4.50 -5.58 -12.73
N SER A 256 5.54 -5.00 -12.14
CA SER A 256 5.94 -5.30 -10.75
C SER A 256 4.91 -4.84 -9.72
N ILE A 257 4.32 -3.64 -9.88
CA ILE A 257 3.25 -3.17 -9.00
C ILE A 257 2.04 -4.10 -9.06
N ARG A 258 1.58 -4.52 -10.24
CA ARG A 258 0.45 -5.46 -10.38
C ARG A 258 0.68 -6.76 -9.60
N ARG A 259 1.91 -7.30 -9.66
CA ARG A 259 2.32 -8.48 -8.87
C ARG A 259 2.28 -8.20 -7.37
N MET A 260 2.88 -7.09 -6.94
CA MET A 260 2.89 -6.69 -5.52
C MET A 260 1.47 -6.50 -4.97
N THR A 261 0.57 -5.85 -5.73
CA THR A 261 -0.84 -5.68 -5.36
C THR A 261 -1.53 -7.02 -5.15
N TYR A 262 -1.33 -7.97 -6.06
CA TYR A 262 -1.90 -9.31 -5.91
C TYR A 262 -1.36 -10.04 -4.67
N TYR A 263 -0.03 -10.09 -4.48
CA TYR A 263 0.56 -10.77 -3.34
C TYR A 263 0.13 -10.15 -2.01
N LYS A 264 -0.03 -8.82 -1.95
CA LYS A 264 -0.55 -8.13 -0.77
C LYS A 264 -1.97 -8.58 -0.44
N ARG A 265 -2.87 -8.62 -1.43
CA ARG A 265 -4.26 -9.09 -1.27
C ARG A 265 -4.33 -10.54 -0.79
N VAL A 266 -3.55 -11.44 -1.40
CA VAL A 266 -3.49 -12.84 -0.95
C VAL A 266 -2.96 -12.95 0.47
N ASN A 267 -1.91 -12.21 0.83
CA ASN A 267 -1.38 -12.23 2.19
C ASN A 267 -2.43 -11.77 3.21
N GLU A 268 -3.25 -10.76 2.87
CA GLU A 268 -4.39 -10.35 3.71
C GLU A 268 -5.46 -11.44 3.84
N GLU A 269 -5.75 -12.20 2.78
CA GLU A 269 -6.65 -13.35 2.82
C GLU A 269 -6.11 -14.48 3.71
N ILE A 270 -4.82 -14.80 3.60
CA ILE A 270 -4.16 -15.82 4.44
C ILE A 270 -4.19 -15.39 5.91
N VAL A 271 -3.86 -14.14 6.21
CA VAL A 271 -3.89 -13.61 7.59
C VAL A 271 -5.28 -13.70 8.21
N LYS A 272 -6.35 -13.55 7.43
CA LYS A 272 -7.73 -13.72 7.93
C LYS A 272 -8.10 -15.18 8.23
N LYS A 273 -7.43 -16.14 7.59
CA LYS A 273 -7.66 -17.58 7.79
C LYS A 273 -6.82 -18.19 8.92
N LEU A 274 -5.72 -17.53 9.30
CA LEU A 274 -4.86 -17.89 10.43
C LEU A 274 -5.51 -17.50 11.77
#